data_AF-A0A919WBI1-F1
#
_entry.id   AF-A0A919WBI1-F1
#
_cell.length_a   1.000
_cell.length_b   1.000
_cell.length_c   1.000
_cell.angle_alpha   90.00
_cell.angle_beta   90.00
_cell.angle_gamma   90.00
#
_symmetry.space_group_name_H-M   'P 1'
#
loop_
_entity.id
_entity.type
_entity.pdbx_description
1 polymer ?
#
loop_
_entity_poly.entity_id
_entity_poly.type
_entity_poly.pdbx_seq_one_letter_code
_entity_poly.pdbx_strand_id
1 'polypeptide(L)'
;MKREVFEETGLIVSDTRHVLEMPYPSGMTSVFAVTVIDGEPRLGPDDGKGPEPLGLDWLPAPELPTESPHGVPIPPMIVVLPA
;
A
#
# COMPACT_ATOMS: atom_id res chain seq x y z
N MET A 1 3.00 -10.92 -1.97
CA MET A 1 2.09 -9.76 -1.87
C MET A 1 0.64 -10.17 -1.61
N LYS A 2 -0.02 -10.98 -2.45
CA LYS A 2 -1.43 -11.37 -2.22
C LYS A 2 -1.72 -11.94 -0.82
N ARG A 3 -0.81 -12.79 -0.31
CA ARG A 3 -0.89 -13.36 1.05
C ARG A 3 -0.83 -12.27 2.14
N GLU A 4 0.22 -11.45 2.14
CA GLU A 4 0.40 -10.38 3.13
C GLU A 4 -0.77 -9.40 3.14
N VAL A 5 -1.24 -8.96 1.96
CA VAL A 5 -2.39 -8.06 1.86
C VAL A 5 -3.61 -8.70 2.52
N PHE A 6 -3.89 -9.97 2.23
CA PHE A 6 -5.02 -10.65 2.85
C PHE A 6 -4.84 -10.83 4.36
N GLU A 7 -3.65 -11.24 4.80
CA GLU A 7 -3.34 -11.48 6.21
C GLU A 7 -3.43 -10.20 7.03
N GLU A 8 -2.93 -9.06 6.54
CA GLU A 8 -2.87 -7.79 7.29
C GLU A 8 -4.11 -6.91 7.11
N THR A 9 -4.86 -7.06 6.02
CA THR A 9 -5.98 -6.15 5.67
C THR A 9 -7.32 -6.83 5.41
N GLY A 10 -7.34 -8.17 5.29
CA GLY A 10 -8.53 -8.92 4.89
C GLY A 10 -8.97 -8.72 3.43
N LEU A 11 -8.27 -7.90 2.64
CA LEU A 11 -8.62 -7.60 1.25
C LEU A 11 -8.12 -8.68 0.30
N ILE A 12 -8.92 -8.96 -0.74
CA ILE A 12 -8.59 -9.95 -1.76
C ILE A 12 -8.07 -9.24 -3.01
N VAL A 13 -6.83 -9.54 -3.37
CA VAL A 13 -6.13 -8.96 -4.52
C VAL A 13 -6.54 -9.62 -5.83
N SER A 14 -7.13 -8.85 -6.74
CA SER A 14 -7.46 -9.26 -8.11
C SER A 14 -6.28 -9.13 -9.06
N ASP A 15 -5.54 -8.02 -9.00
CA ASP A 15 -4.37 -7.75 -9.83
C ASP A 15 -3.17 -7.19 -9.05
N THR A 16 -1.95 -7.39 -9.56
CA THR A 16 -0.73 -6.92 -8.93
C THR A 16 0.30 -6.49 -9.96
N ARG A 17 0.82 -5.27 -9.81
CA ARG A 17 1.84 -4.68 -10.66
C ARG A 17 3.04 -4.24 -9.83
N HIS A 18 4.24 -4.69 -10.21
CA HIS A 18 5.48 -4.14 -9.66
C HIS A 18 5.68 -2.70 -10.13
N VAL A 19 6.10 -1.81 -9.23
CA VAL A 19 6.27 -0.38 -9.51
C VAL A 19 7.75 -0.03 -9.56
N LEU A 20 8.47 -0.29 -8.47
CA LEU A 20 9.89 0.06 -8.33
C LEU A 20 10.54 -0.68 -7.15
N GLU A 21 11.87 -0.60 -7.08
CA GLU A 21 12.65 -0.93 -5.90
C GLU A 21 13.09 0.36 -5.20
N MET A 22 12.93 0.44 -3.88
CA MET A 22 13.32 1.59 -3.07
C MET A 22 14.37 1.19 -2.03
N PRO A 23 15.49 1.92 -1.90
CA PRO A 23 16.44 1.68 -0.83
C PRO A 23 15.84 2.10 0.52
N TYR A 24 16.00 1.26 1.53
CA TYR A 24 15.60 1.47 2.91
C TYR A 24 16.78 1.12 3.84
N PRO A 25 16.91 1.67 5.06
CA PRO A 25 18.08 1.41 5.91
C PRO A 25 18.40 -0.07 6.18
N SER A 26 17.39 -0.95 6.15
CA SER A 26 17.58 -2.40 6.34
C SER A 26 17.74 -3.20 5.04
N GLY A 27 17.71 -2.58 3.85
CA GLY A 27 17.85 -3.28 2.58
C GLY A 27 17.07 -2.64 1.42
N MET A 28 16.75 -3.43 0.40
CA MET A 28 15.87 -3.00 -0.69
C MET A 28 14.42 -3.37 -0.38
N THR A 29 13.50 -2.44 -0.65
CA THR A 29 12.06 -2.64 -0.53
C THR A 29 11.41 -2.60 -1.91
N SER A 30 10.78 -3.68 -2.30
CA SER A 30 10.01 -3.76 -3.55
C SER A 30 8.60 -3.18 -3.35
N VAL A 31 8.21 -2.22 -4.20
CA VAL A 31 6.91 -1.54 -4.14
C VAL A 31 5.98 -2.09 -5.22
N PHE A 32 4.76 -2.43 -4.83
CA PHE A 32 3.72 -2.96 -5.72
C PHE A 32 2.45 -2.13 -5.64
N ALA A 33 1.80 -1.92 -6.79
CA ALA A 33 0.42 -1.47 -6.87
C ALA A 33 -0.48 -2.70 -6.98
N VAL A 34 -1.56 -2.74 -6.20
CA VAL A 34 -2.53 -3.85 -6.21
C VAL A 34 -3.93 -3.33 -6.49
N THR A 35 -4.69 -4.11 -7.26
CA THR A 35 -6.14 -3.93 -7.36
C THR A 35 -6.78 -4.97 -6.47
N VAL A 36 -7.74 -4.53 -5.65
CA VAL A 36 -8.53 -5.42 -4.79
C VAL A 36 -9.95 -5.52 -5.33
N ILE A 37 -10.64 -6.60 -5.00
CA ILE A 37 -12.10 -6.66 -5.17
C ILE A 37 -12.76 -5.78 -4.10
N ASP A 38 -14.04 -5.45 -4.30
CA ASP A 38 -14.82 -4.68 -3.34
C ASP A 38 -14.79 -5.30 -1.94
N GLY A 39 -14.48 -4.48 -0.93
CA GLY A 39 -14.37 -4.91 0.46
C GLY A 39 -13.95 -3.78 1.40
N GLU A 40 -14.20 -3.98 2.68
CA GLU A 40 -13.77 -3.07 3.75
C GLU A 40 -12.49 -3.59 4.39
N PRO A 41 -11.45 -2.74 4.56
CA PRO A 41 -10.19 -3.15 5.12
C PRO A 41 -10.36 -3.37 6.61
N ARG A 42 -9.73 -4.43 7.11
CA ARG A 42 -9.78 -4.82 8.51
C ARG A 42 -8.39 -5.19 8.94
N LEU A 43 -7.97 -4.71 10.11
CA LEU A 43 -6.70 -5.13 10.68
C LEU A 43 -6.69 -6.66 10.82
N GLY A 44 -5.69 -7.24 10.18
CA GLY A 44 -5.34 -8.64 10.28
C GLY A 44 -4.89 -9.05 11.67
N PRO A 45 -4.80 -10.36 11.95
CA PRO A 45 -4.09 -10.84 13.12
C PRO A 45 -2.63 -10.35 13.08
N ASP A 46 -2.25 -9.51 14.04
CA ASP A 46 -0.87 -9.13 14.27
C ASP A 46 -0.04 -10.38 14.60
N ASP A 47 0.91 -10.72 13.74
CA ASP A 47 1.81 -11.86 13.94
C ASP A 47 2.97 -11.52 14.90
N GLY A 48 2.98 -10.31 15.45
CA GLY A 48 3.95 -9.78 16.40
C GLY A 48 5.27 -9.36 15.75
N LYS A 49 5.35 -9.30 14.41
CA LYS A 49 6.56 -8.88 13.69
C LYS A 49 6.37 -7.51 13.05
N GLY A 50 7.23 -6.58 13.42
CA GLY A 50 7.23 -5.23 12.87
C GLY A 50 6.49 -4.23 13.75
N PRO A 51 6.16 -3.05 13.22
CA PRO A 51 5.44 -2.01 13.96
C PRO A 51 4.02 -2.45 14.30
N GLU A 52 3.55 -2.06 15.49
CA GLU A 52 2.16 -2.25 15.89
C GLU A 52 1.22 -1.45 14.95
N PRO A 53 0.25 -2.11 14.29
CA PRO A 53 -0.70 -1.42 13.44
C PRO A 53 -1.73 -0.64 14.30
N LEU A 54 -1.75 0.68 14.16
CA LEU A 54 -2.64 1.56 14.94
C LEU A 54 -4.04 1.73 14.32
N GLY A 55 -4.17 1.51 13.01
CA GLY A 55 -5.41 1.73 12.28
C GLY A 55 -5.24 1.46 10.79
N LEU A 56 -6.36 1.19 10.12
CA LEU A 56 -6.42 0.92 8.69
C LEU A 56 -7.75 1.46 8.16
N ASP A 57 -7.69 2.27 7.11
CA ASP A 57 -8.85 2.89 6.50
C ASP A 57 -8.62 3.15 5.01
N TRP A 58 -9.71 3.28 4.25
CA TRP A 58 -9.66 3.77 2.88
C TRP A 58 -9.39 5.26 2.86
N LEU A 59 -8.43 5.67 2.05
CA LEU A 59 -8.18 7.09 1.79
C LEU A 59 -8.76 7.46 0.42
N PRO A 60 -9.49 8.58 0.31
CA PRO A 60 -9.98 9.06 -0.98
C PRO A 60 -8.81 9.19 -1.95
N ALA A 61 -8.92 8.57 -3.11
CA ALA A 61 -7.91 8.72 -4.15
C ALA A 61 -7.85 10.21 -4.53
N PRO A 62 -6.68 10.86 -4.41
CA PRO A 62 -6.56 12.24 -4.85
C PRO A 62 -6.79 12.29 -6.37
N GLU A 63 -7.39 13.37 -6.88
CA GLU A 63 -7.52 13.62 -8.33
C GLU A 63 -6.16 13.92 -9.01
N LEU A 64 -5.05 13.52 -8.39
CA LEU A 64 -3.72 13.75 -8.90
C LEU A 64 -3.44 12.78 -10.06
N PRO A 65 -2.72 13.24 -11.09
CA PRO A 65 -2.18 12.34 -12.09
C PRO A 65 -1.30 11.29 -11.41
N THR A 66 -1.73 10.02 -11.41
CA THR A 66 -0.94 8.88 -10.92
C THR A 66 0.18 8.50 -11.88
N GLU A 67 0.16 9.07 -13.09
CA GLU A 67 1.16 8.95 -14.14
C GLU A 67 1.62 10.34 -14.58
N SER A 68 2.93 10.53 -14.72
CA SER A 68 3.47 11.71 -15.40
C SER A 68 3.20 11.61 -16.92
N PRO A 69 3.29 12.74 -17.67
CA PRO A 69 3.17 12.72 -19.14
C PRO A 69 4.15 11.78 -19.87
N HIS A 70 5.18 11.27 -19.17
CA HIS A 70 6.19 10.36 -19.68
C HIS A 70 6.06 8.93 -19.11
N GLY A 71 4.93 8.60 -18.46
CA GLY A 71 4.65 7.26 -17.93
C GLY A 71 5.43 6.90 -16.66
N VAL A 72 6.03 7.89 -15.98
CA VAL A 72 6.66 7.67 -14.68
C VAL A 72 5.56 7.68 -13.62
N PRO A 73 5.40 6.61 -12.82
CA PRO A 73 4.45 6.60 -11.72
C PRO A 73 4.75 7.74 -10.75
N ILE A 74 3.76 8.58 -10.45
CA ILE A 74 3.86 9.56 -9.36
C ILE A 74 3.15 8.92 -8.17
N PRO A 75 3.89 8.34 -7.19
CA PRO A 75 3.24 7.80 -6.00
C PRO A 75 2.59 8.98 -5.25
N PRO A 76 1.27 8.93 -4.98
CA PRO A 76 0.65 9.92 -4.13
C PRO A 76 1.28 9.80 -2.73
N MET A 77 2.09 10.80 -2.35
CA MET A 77 2.55 10.92 -0.98
C MET A 77 1.42 11.52 -0.16
N ILE A 78 0.79 10.69 0.67
CA ILE A 78 -0.13 11.17 1.70
C ILE A 78 0.74 11.57 2.89
N VAL A 79 0.90 12.87 3.08
CA VAL A 79 1.64 13.43 4.23
C VAL A 79 0.63 13.71 5.35
N VAL A 80 0.70 12.93 6.43
CA VAL A 80 -0.01 13.27 7.68
C VAL A 80 0.91 14.18 8.49
N LEU A 81 0.54 15.44 8.62
CA LEU A 81 1.25 16.39 9.49
C LEU A 81 0.74 16.22 10.93
N PRO A 82 1.62 16.25 11.94
CA PRO A 82 1.19 16.24 13.34
C PRO A 82 0.39 17.51 13.67
N ALA A 83 -0.58 17.36 14.57
CA ALA A 83 -1.40 18.44 15.12
C ALA A 83 -0.60 19.37 16.05
#